data_AF-A0A379GIP3-F1
#
_entry.id   AF-A0A379GIP3-F1
#
_cell.length_a   1.000
_cell.length_b   1.000
_cell.length_c   1.000
_cell.angle_alpha   90.00
_cell.angle_beta   90.00
_cell.angle_gamma   90.00
#
_symmetry.space_group_name_H-M   'P 1'
#
loop_
_entity.id
_entity.type
_entity.pdbx_description
1 polymer ?
#
loop_
_entity_poly.entity_id
_entity_poly.type
_entity_poly.pdbx_seq_one_letter_code
_entity_poly.pdbx_strand_id
1 'polypeptide(L)'
;MKIVSYSTKHYDRKHMEWVNQHNGYHYDIEYFDFNLTEQTAKNAVGADAVCIFVNDDANRAVLQELASLKHPYPCTALCGV
;
A
#
# COMPACT_ATOMS: atom_id res chain seq x y z
N MET A 1 12.16 1.09 3.39
CA MET A 1 10.79 0.61 3.70
C MET A 1 10.05 0.56 2.38
N LYS A 2 9.55 -0.62 2.00
CA LYS A 2 8.74 -0.84 0.81
C LYS A 2 7.28 -0.55 1.14
N ILE A 3 6.66 0.36 0.39
CA ILE A 3 5.27 0.73 0.53
C ILE A 3 4.57 0.37 -0.77
N VAL A 4 3.39 -0.25 -0.67
CA VAL A 4 2.55 -0.52 -1.84
C VAL A 4 1.31 0.33 -1.74
N SER A 5 1.00 1.10 -2.77
CA SER A 5 -0.17 1.96 -2.83
C SER A 5 -1.15 1.44 -3.86
N TYR A 6 -2.35 1.02 -3.42
CA TYR A 6 -3.43 0.57 -4.30
C TYR A 6 -4.27 1.76 -4.79
N SER A 7 -5.10 1.54 -5.82
CA SER A 7 -6.04 2.54 -6.35
C SER A 7 -5.42 3.90 -6.69
N THR A 8 -4.11 3.96 -6.94
CA THR A 8 -3.37 5.21 -7.04
C THR A 8 -3.61 5.85 -8.40
N LYS A 9 -4.09 7.10 -8.42
CA LYS A 9 -4.21 7.88 -9.65
C LYS A 9 -2.92 8.67 -9.91
N HIS A 10 -2.79 9.19 -11.13
CA HIS A 10 -1.60 9.93 -11.54
C HIS A 10 -1.30 11.15 -10.63
N TYR A 11 -2.34 11.81 -10.12
CA TYR A 11 -2.18 12.95 -9.21
C TYR A 11 -1.68 12.51 -7.81
N ASP A 12 -2.19 11.40 -7.27
CA ASP A 12 -1.76 10.83 -5.99
C ASP A 12 -0.28 10.46 -6.04
N ARG A 13 0.12 9.75 -7.11
CA ARG A 13 1.51 9.36 -7.34
C ARG A 13 2.43 10.57 -7.32
N LYS A 14 2.09 11.63 -8.05
CA LYS A 14 2.92 12.85 -8.11
C LYS A 14 3.07 13.49 -6.72
N HIS A 15 2.01 13.52 -5.92
CA HIS A 15 2.07 14.07 -4.57
C HIS A 15 2.90 13.18 -3.63
N MET A 16 2.72 11.86 -3.68
CA MET A 16 3.49 10.91 -2.88
C MET A 16 4.97 10.93 -3.23
N GLU A 17 5.34 10.96 -4.52
CA GLU A 17 6.72 11.11 -4.97
C GLU A 17 7.32 12.44 -4.51
N TRP A 18 6.56 13.53 -4.61
CA TRP A 18 6.99 14.85 -4.17
C TRP A 18 7.30 14.87 -2.67
N VAL A 19 6.41 14.35 -1.82
CA VAL A 19 6.61 14.26 -0.36
C VAL A 19 7.77 13.32 -0.03
N ASN A 20 7.88 12.18 -0.71
CA ASN A 20 8.95 11.21 -0.46
C ASN A 20 10.34 11.81 -0.75
N GLN A 21 10.45 12.64 -1.80
CA GLN A 21 11.68 13.33 -2.17
C GLN A 21 11.95 14.57 -1.31
N HIS A 22 10.94 15.43 -1.07
CA HIS A 22 11.13 16.71 -0.37
C HIS A 22 11.37 16.54 1.12
N ASN A 23 10.76 15.53 1.75
CA ASN A 23 10.93 15.29 3.18
C ASN A 23 12.10 14.33 3.48
N GLY A 24 12.81 13.85 2.44
CA GLY A 24 13.97 12.98 2.60
C GLY A 24 13.65 11.59 3.19
N TYR A 25 12.43 11.09 3.01
CA TYR A 25 12.04 9.77 3.53
C TYR A 25 12.68 8.61 2.75
N HIS A 26 12.85 8.77 1.43
CA HIS A 26 13.45 7.76 0.53
C HIS A 26 12.82 6.36 0.66
N TYR A 27 11.49 6.28 0.78
CA TYR A 27 10.76 5.02 0.74
C TYR A 27 10.72 4.46 -0.68
N ASP A 28 10.70 3.13 -0.78
CA ASP A 28 10.50 2.42 -2.04
C ASP A 28 8.99 2.21 -2.22
N ILE A 29 8.37 2.99 -3.10
CA ILE A 29 6.91 3.02 -3.25
C ILE A 29 6.51 2.40 -4.59
N GLU A 30 5.79 1.28 -4.53
CA GLU A 30 5.12 0.67 -5.68
C GLU A 30 3.68 1.18 -5.77
N TYR A 31 3.26 1.56 -6.97
CA TYR A 31 1.94 2.11 -7.24
C TYR A 31 1.14 1.14 -8.12
N PHE A 32 -0.04 0.76 -7.66
CA PHE A 32 -1.02 -0.02 -8.40
C PHE A 32 -2.23 0.85 -8.75
N ASP A 33 -2.66 0.75 -10.00
CA ASP A 33 -3.82 1.48 -10.55
C ASP A 33 -5.14 0.70 -10.38
N PHE A 34 -5.08 -0.51 -9.85
CA PHE A 34 -6.21 -1.37 -9.51
C PHE A 34 -6.50 -1.40 -8.01
N ASN A 35 -7.74 -1.79 -7.67
CA ASN A 35 -8.24 -1.84 -6.30
C ASN A 35 -7.62 -2.99 -5.49
N LEU A 36 -7.52 -2.77 -4.18
CA LEU A 36 -7.26 -3.84 -3.23
C LEU A 36 -8.53 -4.67 -3.04
N THR A 37 -8.37 -5.98 -3.23
CA THR A 37 -9.38 -7.02 -3.08
C THR A 37 -8.70 -8.27 -2.53
N GLU A 38 -9.47 -9.29 -2.15
CA GLU A 38 -8.93 -10.59 -1.71
C GLU A 38 -7.97 -11.22 -2.74
N GLN A 39 -8.23 -11.01 -4.04
CA GLN A 39 -7.39 -11.57 -5.10
C GLN A 39 -6.10 -10.78 -5.35
N THR A 40 -6.14 -9.46 -5.10
CA THR A 40 -5.03 -8.54 -5.37
C THR A 40 -4.17 -8.24 -4.13
N ALA A 41 -4.61 -8.64 -2.94
CA ALA A 41 -3.87 -8.49 -1.69
C ALA A 41 -2.46 -9.11 -1.75
N LYS A 42 -2.33 -10.28 -2.39
CA LYS A 42 -1.03 -10.96 -2.62
C LYS A 42 0.00 -10.15 -3.41
N ASN A 43 -0.41 -9.09 -4.11
CA ASN A 43 0.54 -8.24 -4.83
C ASN A 43 1.38 -7.37 -3.88
N ALA A 44 0.99 -7.26 -2.60
CA ALA A 44 1.75 -6.57 -1.57
C ALA A 44 2.82 -7.44 -0.87
N VAL A 45 3.23 -8.57 -1.47
CA VAL A 45 4.28 -9.44 -0.90
C VAL A 45 5.56 -8.64 -0.65
N GLY A 46 6.07 -8.75 0.59
CA GLY A 46 7.29 -8.06 1.01
C GLY A 46 7.12 -6.56 1.25
N ALA A 47 5.91 -6.00 1.12
CA ALA A 47 5.64 -4.62 1.50
C ALA A 47 5.68 -4.46 3.03
N ASP A 48 6.33 -3.41 3.51
CA ASP A 48 6.31 -3.03 4.91
C ASP A 48 4.98 -2.39 5.33
N ALA A 49 4.39 -1.63 4.42
CA ALA A 49 3.10 -0.97 4.61
C ALA A 49 2.32 -0.95 3.29
N VAL A 50 0.99 -0.91 3.41
CA VAL A 50 0.07 -0.85 2.28
C VAL A 50 -0.80 0.40 2.43
N CYS A 51 -0.79 1.27 1.43
CA CYS A 51 -1.67 2.43 1.32
C CYS A 51 -2.91 2.04 0.50
N ILE A 52 -4.09 2.29 1.06
CA ILE A 52 -5.39 2.00 0.44
C ILE A 52 -6.25 3.26 0.40
N PHE A 53 -7.18 3.32 -0.54
CA PHE A 53 -8.17 4.40 -0.64
C PHE A 53 -9.56 3.94 -0.19
N VAL A 54 -10.46 4.90 -0.02
CA VAL A 54 -11.84 4.66 0.45
C VAL A 54 -12.65 3.64 -0.36
N ASN A 55 -12.27 3.38 -1.61
CA ASN A 55 -12.94 2.42 -2.49
C ASN A 55 -12.31 1.02 -2.50
N ASP A 56 -11.31 0.77 -1.66
CA ASP A 56 -10.63 -0.53 -1.56
C ASP A 56 -11.28 -1.46 -0.52
N ASP A 57 -11.21 -2.77 -0.75
CA ASP A 57 -11.75 -3.77 0.17
C ASP A 57 -10.74 -4.08 1.30
N ALA A 58 -10.86 -3.39 2.44
CA ALA A 58 -10.10 -3.67 3.65
C ALA A 58 -10.84 -4.64 4.60
N ASN A 59 -11.41 -5.71 4.05
CA ASN A 59 -12.16 -6.67 4.85
C ASN A 59 -11.22 -7.55 5.71
N ARG A 60 -11.81 -8.33 6.64
CA ARG A 60 -11.02 -9.20 7.54
C ARG A 60 -10.09 -10.15 6.78
N ALA A 61 -10.56 -10.76 5.69
CA ALA A 61 -9.78 -11.73 4.91
C ALA A 61 -8.57 -11.05 4.26
N VAL A 62 -8.77 -9.87 3.66
CA VAL A 62 -7.69 -9.06 3.07
C VAL A 62 -6.66 -8.65 4.12
N LEU A 63 -7.09 -8.17 5.29
CA LEU A 63 -6.17 -7.78 6.35
C LEU A 63 -5.38 -8.98 6.90
N GLN A 64 -6.01 -10.16 6.99
CA GLN A 64 -5.33 -11.39 7.38
C GLN A 64 -4.30 -11.85 6.34
N GLU A 65 -4.64 -11.73 5.05
CA GLU A 65 -3.70 -11.99 3.96
C GLU A 65 -2.50 -11.04 4.08
N LEU A 66 -2.73 -9.72 4.11
CA LEU A 66 -1.68 -8.71 4.23
C LEU A 66 -0.79 -8.92 5.47
N ALA A 67 -1.37 -9.29 6.61
CA ALA A 67 -0.62 -9.60 7.82
C ALA A 67 0.26 -10.87 7.66
N SER A 68 -0.17 -11.82 6.84
CA SER A 68 0.56 -13.06 6.56
C SER A 68 1.68 -12.87 5.53
N LEU A 69 1.56 -11.87 4.65
CA LEU A 69 2.54 -11.60 3.58
C LEU A 69 3.90 -11.11 4.07
N LYS A 70 4.00 -10.68 5.33
CA LYS A 70 5.24 -10.15 5.89
C LYS A 70 5.58 -10.84 7.19
N HIS A 71 6.61 -11.68 7.14
CA HIS A 71 7.19 -12.33 8.31
C HIS A 71 8.45 -11.55 8.72
N PRO A 72 8.68 -11.15 10.00
CA PRO A 72 7.95 -11.45 11.24
C PRO A 72 7.04 -10.31 11.79
N TYR A 73 6.89 -9.19 11.08
CA TYR A 73 6.09 -8.04 11.53
C TYR A 73 4.86 -7.82 10.65
N PRO A 74 3.68 -7.53 11.22
CA PRO A 74 2.46 -7.32 10.44
C PRO A 74 2.63 -6.16 9.46
N CYS A 75 2.17 -6.35 8.23
CA CYS A 75 2.08 -5.27 7.25
C CYS A 75 1.02 -4.26 7.71
N THR A 76 1.40 -3.00 7.88
CA THR A 76 0.47 -1.96 8.34
C THR A 76 -0.34 -1.44 7.15
N ALA A 77 -1.66 -1.63 7.19
CA ALA A 77 -2.57 -0.96 6.28
C ALA A 77 -2.79 0.49 6.73
N LEU A 78 -2.44 1.45 5.89
CA LEU A 78 -2.65 2.88 6.07
C LEU A 78 -3.76 3.33 5.12
N CYS A 79 -4.79 3.95 5.66
CA CYS A 79 -5.85 4.57 4.86
C CYS A 79 -5.34 5.93 4.36
N GLY A 80 -5.20 6.09 3.05
CA GLY A 80 -4.94 7.37 2.39
C GLY A 80 -6.19 8.25 2.49
N VAL A 81 -5.99 9.50 2.92
CA VAL A 81 -7.05 10.51 3.09
C VAL A 81 -7.42 11.14 1.75
#